data_AF-A0A1J1JIV0-F1
#
_entry.id   AF-A0A1J1JIV0-F1
#
_cell.length_a   1.000
_cell.length_b   1.000
_cell.length_c   1.000
_cell.angle_alpha   90.00
_cell.angle_beta   90.00
_cell.angle_gamma   90.00
#
_symmetry.space_group_name_H-M   'P 1'
#
loop_
_entity.id
_entity.type
_entity.pdbx_description
1 polymer ?
#
loop_
_entity_poly.entity_id
_entity_poly.type
_entity_poly.pdbx_seq_one_letter_code
_entity_poly.pdbx_strand_id
1 'polypeptide(L)'
;MSQAKTVEQQIIAYEGLQKTAKDYCFIPILPFDYPAAVEHQRLRKTYPRLGNMDLKIAAISLVQNATILTCNESDFGIIQELVIENWSINGS
;
A
#
# COMPACT_ATOMS: atom_id res chain seq x y z
N MET A 1 -9.47 31.69 -9.33
CA MET A 1 -8.31 32.33 -9.98
C MET A 1 -7.05 31.70 -9.41
N SER A 2 -6.16 31.14 -10.25
CA SER A 2 -4.88 30.58 -9.79
C SER A 2 -3.99 31.73 -9.31
N GLN A 3 -3.61 31.75 -8.03
CA GLN A 3 -2.51 32.60 -7.59
C GLN A 3 -1.24 32.18 -8.37
N ALA A 4 -0.44 33.17 -8.79
CA ALA A 4 0.88 32.88 -9.33
C ALA A 4 1.75 32.35 -8.17
N LYS A 5 2.29 31.13 -8.32
CA LYS A 5 3.21 30.56 -7.33
C LYS A 5 4.50 31.38 -7.31
N THR A 6 5.00 31.73 -6.12
CA THR A 6 6.30 32.39 -5.98
C THR A 6 7.42 31.50 -6.53
N VAL A 7 8.59 32.06 -6.81
CA VAL A 7 9.75 31.29 -7.31
C VAL A 7 10.12 30.18 -6.32
N GLU A 8 10.08 30.45 -5.02
CA GLU A 8 10.37 29.49 -3.95
C GLU A 8 9.35 28.34 -3.95
N GLN A 9 8.06 28.65 -4.12
CA GLN A 9 7.01 27.63 -4.22
C GLN A 9 7.18 26.76 -5.48
N GLN A 10 7.70 27.32 -6.57
CA GLN A 10 8.01 26.55 -7.77
C GLN A 10 9.21 25.62 -7.53
N ILE A 11 10.29 26.11 -6.91
CA ILE A 11 11.47 25.29 -6.57
C ILE A 11 11.06 24.08 -5.71
N ILE A 12 10.32 24.31 -4.62
CA ILE A 12 9.86 23.23 -3.73
C ILE A 12 9.00 22.20 -4.49
N ALA A 13 8.12 22.67 -5.39
CA ALA A 13 7.28 21.77 -6.18
C ALA A 13 8.12 20.88 -7.13
N TYR A 14 9.17 21.44 -7.74
CA TYR A 14 10.06 20.69 -8.63
C TYR A 14 10.98 19.73 -7.86
N GLU A 15 11.43 20.09 -6.66
CA GLU A 15 12.15 19.18 -5.76
C GLU A 15 11.27 17.99 -5.37
N GLY A 16 10.00 18.25 -5.01
CA GLY A 16 9.01 17.20 -4.73
C GLY A 16 8.79 16.29 -5.93
N LEU A 17 8.65 16.84 -7.14
CA LEU A 17 8.53 16.05 -8.37
C LEU A 17 9.76 15.16 -8.58
N GLN A 18 10.97 15.70 -8.43
CA GLN A 18 12.20 14.92 -8.60
C GLN A 18 12.31 13.81 -7.55
N LYS A 19 11.93 14.08 -6.30
CA LYS A 19 11.89 13.09 -5.24
C LYS A 19 10.90 11.98 -5.56
N THR A 20 9.67 12.31 -5.91
CA THR A 20 8.65 11.32 -6.30
C THR A 20 9.11 10.44 -7.46
N ALA A 21 9.75 11.03 -8.48
CA ALA A 21 10.27 10.27 -9.61
C ALA A 21 11.37 9.28 -9.19
N LYS A 22 12.26 9.68 -8.28
CA LYS A 22 13.28 8.78 -7.71
C LYS A 22 12.62 7.68 -6.89
N ASP A 23 11.75 8.03 -5.96
CA ASP A 23 11.08 7.06 -5.08
C ASP A 23 10.35 6.00 -5.91
N TYR A 24 9.63 6.40 -6.96
CA TYR A 24 8.94 5.47 -7.87
C TYR A 24 9.88 4.49 -8.58
N CYS A 25 11.11 4.91 -8.89
CA CYS A 25 12.11 4.03 -9.51
C CYS A 25 12.78 3.08 -8.50
N PHE A 26 12.77 3.42 -7.21
CA PHE A 26 13.44 2.64 -6.16
C PHE A 26 12.51 1.69 -5.40
N ILE A 27 11.21 1.98 -5.34
CA ILE A 27 10.24 1.13 -4.62
C ILE A 27 10.04 -0.19 -5.40
N PRO A 28 10.36 -1.36 -4.80
CA PRO A 28 10.13 -2.64 -5.45
C PRO A 28 8.64 -2.89 -5.67
N ILE A 29 8.26 -3.32 -6.88
CA ILE A 29 6.92 -3.78 -7.18
C ILE A 29 6.87 -5.29 -6.95
N LEU A 30 6.20 -5.71 -5.88
CA LEU A 30 6.01 -7.13 -5.58
C LEU A 30 5.02 -7.76 -6.56
N PRO A 31 5.38 -8.86 -7.24
CA PRO A 31 4.49 -9.52 -8.17
C PRO A 31 3.39 -10.29 -7.45
N PHE A 32 2.23 -10.39 -8.11
CA PHE A 32 1.26 -11.43 -7.79
C PHE A 32 1.67 -12.72 -8.51
N ASP A 33 2.64 -13.42 -7.91
CA ASP A 33 3.22 -14.64 -8.45
C ASP A 33 2.41 -15.89 -8.06
N TYR A 34 2.92 -17.08 -8.43
CA TYR A 34 2.22 -18.33 -8.19
C TYR A 34 1.95 -18.60 -6.69
N PRO A 35 2.95 -18.46 -5.77
CA PRO A 35 2.68 -18.55 -4.33
C PRO A 35 1.57 -17.59 -3.87
N ALA A 36 1.61 -16.33 -4.28
CA ALA A 36 0.57 -15.36 -3.92
C ALA A 36 -0.81 -15.74 -4.48
N ALA A 37 -0.87 -16.34 -5.68
CA ALA A 37 -2.11 -16.81 -6.27
C ALA A 37 -2.76 -17.97 -5.52
N VAL A 38 -1.95 -18.93 -5.06
CA VAL A 38 -2.41 -20.04 -4.21
C VAL A 38 -2.94 -19.52 -2.88
N GLU A 39 -2.18 -18.61 -2.26
CA GLU A 39 -2.56 -18.03 -0.97
C GLU A 39 -3.84 -17.19 -1.09
N HIS A 40 -3.99 -16.41 -2.16
CA HIS A 40 -5.22 -15.69 -2.48
C HIS A 40 -6.43 -16.63 -2.62
N GLN A 41 -6.25 -17.83 -3.21
CA GLN A 41 -7.34 -18.80 -3.32
C GLN A 41 -7.77 -19.33 -1.94
N ARG A 42 -6.83 -19.51 -1.01
CA ARG A 42 -7.13 -19.86 0.39
C ARG A 42 -7.91 -18.72 1.07
N LEU A 43 -7.38 -17.50 1.01
CA LEU A 43 -7.99 -16.33 1.63
C LEU A 43 -9.40 -16.05 1.09
N ARG A 44 -9.64 -16.22 -0.22
CA ARG A 44 -10.96 -16.01 -0.82
C ARG A 44 -12.04 -16.98 -0.29
N LYS A 45 -11.64 -18.18 0.15
CA LYS A 45 -12.56 -19.13 0.81
C LYS A 45 -12.83 -18.73 2.25
N THR A 46 -11.81 -18.24 2.96
CA THR A 46 -11.91 -17.84 4.37
C THR A 46 -12.64 -16.50 4.56
N TYR A 47 -12.43 -15.54 3.66
CA TYR A 47 -12.91 -14.16 3.76
C TYR A 47 -13.74 -13.77 2.52
N PRO A 48 -14.87 -14.45 2.25
CA PRO A 48 -15.61 -14.29 0.99
C PRO A 48 -16.27 -12.92 0.77
N ARG A 49 -16.33 -12.08 1.81
CA ARG A 49 -16.91 -10.73 1.77
C ARG A 49 -15.88 -9.62 1.55
N LEU A 50 -14.58 -9.92 1.64
CA LEU A 50 -13.53 -8.93 1.46
C LEU A 50 -13.28 -8.65 -0.02
N GLY A 51 -12.85 -7.43 -0.33
CA GLY A 51 -12.51 -7.01 -1.69
C GLY A 51 -11.45 -7.93 -2.32
N ASN A 52 -11.66 -8.29 -3.59
CA ASN A 52 -10.75 -9.18 -4.30
C ASN A 52 -9.33 -8.59 -4.47
N MET A 53 -9.19 -7.26 -4.51
CA MET A 53 -7.86 -6.63 -4.56
C MET A 53 -7.17 -6.65 -3.19
N ASP A 54 -7.90 -6.37 -2.11
CA ASP A 54 -7.34 -6.44 -0.75
C ASP A 54 -6.88 -7.85 -0.41
N LEU A 55 -7.63 -8.87 -0.83
CA LEU A 55 -7.22 -10.27 -0.69
C LEU A 55 -5.93 -10.60 -1.45
N LYS A 56 -5.68 -9.98 -2.60
CA LYS A 56 -4.42 -10.16 -3.33
C LYS A 56 -3.26 -9.48 -2.62
N ILE A 57 -3.47 -8.27 -2.09
CA ILE A 57 -2.47 -7.55 -1.30
C ILE A 57 -2.13 -8.35 -0.03
N ALA A 58 -3.15 -8.87 0.66
CA ALA A 58 -3.00 -9.75 1.81
C ALA A 58 -2.19 -11.01 1.46
N ALA A 59 -2.52 -11.68 0.36
CA ALA A 59 -1.82 -12.88 -0.08
C ALA A 59 -0.34 -12.63 -0.38
N ILE A 60 -0.02 -11.55 -1.11
CA ILE A 60 1.37 -11.15 -1.38
C ILE A 60 2.10 -10.90 -0.05
N SER A 61 1.45 -10.18 0.88
CA SER A 61 2.08 -9.82 2.16
C SER A 61 2.36 -11.03 3.04
N LEU A 62 1.44 -12.00 3.10
CA LEU A 62 1.65 -13.25 3.83
C LEU A 62 2.78 -14.08 3.23
N VAL A 63 2.82 -14.24 1.91
CA VAL A 63 3.89 -14.99 1.22
C VAL A 63 5.25 -14.35 1.45
N GLN A 64 5.32 -13.01 1.51
CA GLN A 64 6.56 -12.27 1.70
C GLN A 64 6.91 -12.02 3.18
N ASN A 65 6.08 -12.47 4.13
CA ASN A 65 6.18 -12.16 5.56
C ASN A 65 6.32 -10.64 5.82
N ALA A 66 5.53 -9.84 5.10
CA ALA A 66 5.56 -8.39 5.15
C ALA A 66 4.44 -7.80 6.02
N THR A 67 4.71 -6.64 6.61
CA THR A 67 3.71 -5.81 7.30
C THR A 67 2.98 -4.92 6.30
N ILE A 68 1.65 -4.90 6.34
CA ILE A 68 0.85 -3.96 5.53
C ILE A 68 0.71 -2.64 6.29
N LEU A 69 1.22 -1.57 5.69
CA LEU A 69 0.96 -0.21 6.14
C LEU A 69 -0.37 0.29 5.53
N THR A 70 -1.39 0.53 6.34
CA THR A 70 -2.75 0.87 5.84
C THR A 70 -3.48 1.88 6.72
N CYS A 71 -4.28 2.77 6.13
CA CYS A 71 -5.25 3.58 6.88
C CYS A 71 -6.64 2.93 6.93
N ASN A 72 -6.80 1.74 6.35
CA ASN A 72 -8.05 0.98 6.26
C ASN A 72 -7.95 -0.29 7.12
N GLU A 73 -7.82 -0.10 8.43
CA GLU A 73 -7.73 -1.22 9.38
C GLU A 73 -8.98 -2.09 9.42
N SER A 74 -10.16 -1.53 9.11
CA SER A 74 -11.41 -2.29 9.10
C SER A 74 -11.40 -3.45 8.11
N ASP A 75 -10.74 -3.28 6.96
CA ASP A 75 -10.71 -4.30 5.92
C ASP A 75 -9.58 -5.32 6.15
N PHE A 76 -8.37 -4.86 6.47
CA PHE A 76 -7.23 -5.77 6.66
C PHE A 76 -7.21 -6.42 8.06
N GLY A 77 -7.75 -5.75 9.08
CA GLY A 77 -7.73 -6.23 10.47
C GLY A 77 -8.61 -7.45 10.72
N ILE A 78 -9.50 -7.82 9.79
CA ILE A 78 -10.29 -9.06 9.91
C ILE A 78 -9.46 -10.31 9.57
N ILE A 79 -8.34 -10.16 8.86
CA ILE A 79 -7.44 -11.27 8.50
C ILE A 79 -6.44 -11.45 9.64
N GLN A 80 -6.71 -12.39 10.54
CA GLN A 80 -5.94 -12.61 11.77
C GLN A 80 -4.45 -12.94 11.54
N GLU A 81 -4.12 -13.47 10.37
CA GLU A 81 -2.75 -13.89 10.02
C GLU A 81 -1.89 -12.72 9.53
N LEU A 82 -2.48 -11.56 9.22
CA LEU A 82 -1.75 -10.39 8.75
C LEU A 82 -1.15 -9.58 9.89
N VAL A 83 0.06 -9.07 9.66
CA VAL A 83 0.63 -7.99 10.45
C VAL A 83 0.29 -6.68 9.74
N ILE A 84 -0.40 -5.79 10.45
CA ILE A 84 -0.79 -4.47 9.93
C ILE A 84 -0.28 -3.36 10.83
N GLU A 85 0.10 -2.24 10.23
CA GLU A 85 0.39 -1.00 10.92
C GLU A 85 -0.44 0.13 10.32
N ASN A 86 -1.02 0.95 11.19
CA ASN A 86 -1.77 2.12 10.76
C ASN A 86 -0.90 3.37 10.80
N TRP A 87 -0.71 3.98 9.63
CA TRP A 87 0.12 5.18 9.50
C TRP A 87 -0.65 6.46 9.81
N SER A 88 -1.98 6.44 9.81
CA SER A 88 -2.79 7.63 10.10
C SER A 88 -2.86 7.96 11.58
N ILE A 89 -2.58 7.00 12.47
CA ILE A 89 -2.59 7.19 13.93
C ILE A 89 -1.29 7.80 14.47
N ASN A 90 -0.22 7.83 13.67
CA ASN A 90 1.10 8.35 14.07
C ASN A 90 1.38 9.79 13.59
N GLY A 91 0.38 10.48 13.06
CA GLY A 91 0.48 11.90 12.66
C GLY A 91 -0.17 12.82 13.69
N SER A 92 0.50 13.05 14.82
CA SER A 92 0.21 14.15 15.76
C SER A 92 1.36 15.14 15.78
#